data_AF-A0A3N5MHK7-F1
#
_entry.id   AF-A0A3N5MHK7-F1
#
_cell.length_a   1.000
_cell.length_b   1.000
_cell.length_c   1.000
_cell.angle_alpha   90.00
_cell.angle_beta   90.00
_cell.angle_gamma   90.00
#
_symmetry.space_group_name_H-M   'P 1'
#
loop_
_entity.id
_entity.type
_entity.pdbx_description
1 polymer ?
#
loop_
_entity_poly.entity_id
_entity_poly.type
_entity_poly.pdbx_seq_one_letter_code
_entity_poly.pdbx_strand_id
1 'polypeptide(L)'
;MSALRKRFVLTSFHVWAGALAAVMAMGAVAGVIVFVKGLSVTNLTDLVPWGLWITIDLSSIAMSAGAFLLCAAVYLLGLKRFQPVARTATFIGLIGYSMAVLTLLLDIGRPDRFWHALVYWNPHSLLWEVTMCVTLYLTVLLLETAPIFGETEWMQARFPRLAKRLESVHHLAPYLAVAGLCLSILHQSSLGATYGVLKARPIWYRPDLSVLFMASAVVGGPSLTILVSMLASRLSKRAPVNDHLLERLSYFVGWALVVYLYFRFWDALAMTYTYEPGRTEGLRMLTRG
;
A
#
# COMPACT_ATOMS: atom_id res chain seq x y z
N MET A 1 -33.51 -8.01 41.24
CA MET A 1 -32.77 -6.95 40.51
C MET A 1 -31.26 -7.02 40.79
N SER A 2 -30.58 -8.16 40.54
CA SER A 2 -29.15 -8.32 40.87
C SER A 2 -28.30 -8.95 39.75
N ALA A 3 -28.76 -8.90 38.49
CA ALA A 3 -28.11 -9.60 37.37
C ALA A 3 -27.47 -8.68 36.31
N LEU A 4 -27.12 -7.44 36.64
CA LEU A 4 -26.56 -6.47 35.67
C LEU A 4 -25.34 -5.69 36.20
N ARG A 5 -24.38 -6.38 36.81
CA ARG A 5 -23.05 -5.80 37.04
C ARG A 5 -21.97 -6.77 36.59
N LYS A 6 -21.95 -7.11 35.30
CA LYS A 6 -20.70 -7.56 34.66
C LYS A 6 -19.72 -6.40 34.84
N ARG A 7 -18.79 -6.53 35.78
CA ARG A 7 -17.65 -5.62 35.90
C ARG A 7 -16.97 -5.60 34.54
N PHE A 8 -17.01 -4.46 33.86
CA PHE A 8 -16.15 -4.21 32.71
C PHE A 8 -14.72 -4.23 33.23
N VAL A 9 -14.06 -5.39 33.15
CA VAL A 9 -12.66 -5.50 33.50
C VAL A 9 -11.90 -4.94 32.31
N LEU A 10 -11.33 -3.75 32.45
CA LEU A 10 -10.40 -3.20 31.45
C LEU A 10 -9.21 -4.15 31.32
N THR A 11 -9.24 -5.01 30.31
CA THR A 11 -8.07 -5.79 29.91
C THR A 11 -7.17 -4.94 29.00
N SER A 12 -5.90 -5.30 28.88
CA SER A 12 -4.93 -4.62 28.01
C SER A 12 -5.42 -4.49 26.56
N PHE A 13 -6.23 -5.44 26.09
CA PHE A 13 -6.88 -5.37 24.78
C PHE A 13 -7.86 -4.21 24.64
N HIS A 14 -8.70 -3.94 25.67
CA HIS A 14 -9.65 -2.83 25.63
C HIS A 14 -8.95 -1.47 25.68
N VAL A 15 -7.84 -1.36 26.42
CA VAL A 15 -7.00 -0.15 26.43
C VAL A 15 -6.39 0.08 25.05
N TRP A 16 -5.82 -0.96 24.44
CA TRP A 16 -5.25 -0.89 23.09
C TRP A 16 -6.31 -0.55 22.02
N ALA A 17 -7.47 -1.20 22.07
CA ALA A 17 -8.58 -0.92 21.16
C ALA A 17 -9.13 0.51 21.35
N GLY A 18 -9.25 0.98 22.60
CA GLY A 18 -9.66 2.35 22.89
C GLY A 18 -8.66 3.38 22.38
N ALA A 19 -7.35 3.12 22.54
CA ALA A 19 -6.31 3.99 21.98
C ALA A 19 -6.36 4.05 20.46
N LEU A 20 -6.54 2.92 19.77
CA LEU A 20 -6.72 2.89 18.32
C LEU A 20 -7.97 3.63 17.87
N ALA A 21 -9.10 3.44 18.56
CA ALA A 21 -10.34 4.14 18.26
C ALA A 21 -10.18 5.67 18.42
N ALA A 22 -9.44 6.12 19.44
CA ALA A 22 -9.13 7.53 19.62
C ALA A 22 -8.27 8.08 18.47
N VAL A 23 -7.25 7.34 18.02
CA VAL A 23 -6.42 7.73 16.85
C VAL A 23 -7.25 7.79 15.58
N MET A 24 -8.12 6.80 15.33
CA MET A 24 -9.02 6.81 14.19
C MET A 24 -10.01 7.98 14.24
N ALA A 25 -10.56 8.29 15.41
CA ALA A 25 -11.46 9.43 15.59
C ALA A 25 -10.73 10.75 15.33
N MET A 26 -9.50 10.93 15.83
CA MET A 26 -8.67 12.09 15.52
C MET A 26 -8.39 12.20 14.01
N GLY A 27 -8.07 11.08 13.35
CA GLY A 27 -7.88 11.03 11.90
C GLY A 27 -9.14 11.40 11.12
N ALA A 28 -10.31 10.93 11.55
CA ALA A 28 -11.59 11.27 10.92
C ALA A 28 -11.93 12.76 11.09
N VAL A 29 -11.72 13.32 12.30
CA VAL A 29 -11.91 14.75 12.55
C VAL A 29 -10.96 15.59 11.69
N ALA A 30 -9.68 15.20 11.60
CA ALA A 30 -8.72 15.87 10.73
C ALA A 30 -9.14 15.79 9.25
N GLY A 31 -9.63 14.64 8.79
CA GLY A 31 -10.15 14.47 7.43
C GLY A 31 -11.33 15.38 7.13
N VAL A 32 -12.29 15.50 8.07
CA VAL A 32 -13.42 16.45 7.93
C VAL A 32 -12.92 17.89 7.85
N ILE A 33 -11.94 18.26 8.67
CA ILE A 33 -11.35 19.61 8.63
C ILE A 33 -10.72 19.89 7.26
N VAL A 34 -9.99 18.94 6.69
CA VAL A 34 -9.40 19.08 5.34
C VAL A 34 -10.48 19.24 4.27
N PHE A 35 -11.57 18.46 4.33
CA PHE A 35 -12.67 18.61 3.36
C PHE A 35 -13.41 19.94 3.49
N VAL A 36 -13.55 20.49 4.70
CA VAL A 36 -14.28 21.75 4.93
C VAL A 36 -13.40 22.98 4.65
N LYS A 37 -12.13 22.98 5.10
CA LYS A 37 -11.21 24.13 4.97
C LYS A 37 -10.33 24.05 3.72
N GLY A 38 -10.38 22.95 2.98
CA GLY A 38 -9.54 22.67 1.82
C GLY A 38 -8.09 22.35 2.21
N LEU A 39 -7.24 22.15 1.20
CA LEU A 39 -5.83 21.79 1.38
C LEU A 39 -4.97 22.87 2.06
N SER A 40 -5.50 24.08 2.26
CA SER A 40 -4.80 25.19 2.93
C SER A 40 -4.28 24.83 4.33
N VAL A 41 -4.94 23.91 5.03
CA VAL A 41 -4.53 23.47 6.38
C VAL A 41 -3.35 22.49 6.40
N THR A 42 -2.91 22.01 5.23
CA THR A 42 -1.91 20.94 5.10
C THR A 42 -0.48 21.47 4.96
N ASN A 43 -0.30 22.79 5.03
CA ASN A 43 0.99 23.48 4.85
C ASN A 43 1.67 23.20 3.49
N LEU A 44 0.87 22.81 2.49
CA LEU A 44 1.31 22.74 1.10
C LEU A 44 1.47 24.15 0.54
N THR A 45 2.42 24.29 -0.39
CA THR A 45 2.70 25.55 -1.08
C THR A 45 2.72 25.30 -2.57
N ASP A 46 2.58 26.36 -3.39
CA ASP A 46 2.69 26.23 -4.85
C ASP A 46 4.06 25.70 -5.28
N LEU A 47 5.10 25.90 -4.46
CA LEU A 47 6.43 25.37 -4.68
C LEU A 47 6.57 23.90 -4.29
N VAL A 48 5.82 23.42 -3.30
CA VAL A 48 5.84 22.03 -2.81
C VAL A 48 4.40 21.53 -2.73
N PRO A 49 3.80 21.15 -3.88
CA PRO A 49 2.41 20.71 -3.94
C PRO A 49 2.22 19.28 -3.43
N TRP A 50 3.29 18.48 -3.41
CA TRP A 50 3.30 17.12 -2.86
C TRP A 50 4.13 17.10 -1.58
N GLY A 51 3.43 17.02 -0.45
CA GLY A 51 4.03 17.03 0.87
C GLY A 51 3.91 15.68 1.57
N LEU A 52 3.52 15.74 2.86
CA LEU A 52 3.43 14.57 3.71
C LEU A 52 2.38 13.56 3.22
N TRP A 53 1.24 14.03 2.70
CA TRP A 53 0.14 13.19 2.22
C TRP A 53 0.59 12.19 1.15
N ILE A 54 1.19 12.70 0.07
CA ILE A 54 1.73 11.87 -1.00
C ILE A 54 2.87 10.99 -0.49
N THR A 55 3.73 11.48 0.40
CA THR A 55 4.82 10.65 0.95
C THR A 55 4.29 9.42 1.71
N ILE A 56 3.24 9.60 2.52
CA ILE A 56 2.57 8.51 3.23
C ILE A 56 1.87 7.57 2.24
N ASP A 57 1.17 8.13 1.25
CA ASP A 57 0.49 7.37 0.21
C ASP A 57 1.46 6.44 -0.54
N LEU A 58 2.54 6.99 -1.11
CA LEU A 58 3.56 6.23 -1.84
C LEU A 58 4.18 5.13 -0.98
N SER A 59 4.52 5.44 0.27
CA SER A 59 5.10 4.48 1.20
C SER A 59 4.12 3.34 1.48
N SER A 60 2.85 3.68 1.70
CA SER A 60 1.79 2.72 1.97
C SER A 60 1.53 1.78 0.79
N ILE A 61 1.41 2.35 -0.42
CA ILE A 61 1.19 1.58 -1.64
C ILE A 61 2.39 0.68 -1.91
N ALA A 62 3.63 1.18 -1.78
CA ALA A 62 4.83 0.38 -1.99
C ALA A 62 4.91 -0.82 -1.03
N MET A 63 4.65 -0.59 0.26
CA MET A 63 4.62 -1.67 1.26
C MET A 63 3.49 -2.67 1.00
N SER A 64 2.30 -2.18 0.64
CA SER A 64 1.14 -3.01 0.30
C SER A 64 1.37 -3.86 -0.95
N ALA A 65 1.87 -3.25 -2.04
CA ALA A 65 2.16 -3.91 -3.30
C ALA A 65 3.19 -5.03 -3.13
N GLY A 66 4.27 -4.79 -2.38
CA GLY A 66 5.26 -5.83 -2.09
C GLY A 66 4.73 -6.97 -1.22
N ALA A 67 3.82 -6.68 -0.28
CA ALA A 67 3.14 -7.71 0.51
C ALA A 67 2.18 -8.55 -0.36
N PHE A 68 1.46 -7.91 -1.27
CA PHE A 68 0.61 -8.60 -2.24
C PHE A 68 1.43 -9.47 -3.20
N LEU A 69 2.55 -8.96 -3.72
CA LEU A 69 3.49 -9.72 -4.55
C LEU A 69 3.97 -10.98 -3.83
N LEU A 70 4.33 -10.89 -2.54
CA LEU A 70 4.73 -12.05 -1.74
C LEU A 70 3.59 -13.07 -1.63
N CYS A 71 2.36 -12.62 -1.38
CA CYS A 71 1.18 -13.48 -1.31
C CYS A 71 0.92 -14.18 -2.65
N ALA A 72 0.90 -13.42 -3.75
CA ALA A 72 0.69 -13.92 -5.10
C ALA A 72 1.78 -14.93 -5.49
N ALA A 73 3.05 -14.64 -5.19
CA ALA A 73 4.16 -15.56 -5.45
C ALA A 73 3.99 -16.89 -4.70
N VAL A 74 3.62 -16.84 -3.41
CA VAL A 74 3.38 -18.06 -2.61
C VAL A 74 2.21 -18.87 -3.16
N TYR A 75 1.13 -18.20 -3.57
CA TYR A 75 -0.05 -18.84 -4.13
C TYR A 75 0.22 -19.47 -5.51
N LEU A 76 0.78 -18.70 -6.45
CA LEU A 76 1.07 -19.15 -7.82
C LEU A 76 2.16 -20.22 -7.89
N LEU A 77 3.19 -20.13 -7.03
CA LEU A 77 4.25 -21.14 -6.95
C LEU A 77 3.87 -22.36 -6.10
N GLY A 78 2.66 -22.37 -5.51
CA GLY A 78 2.16 -23.51 -4.73
C GLY A 78 2.96 -23.77 -3.46
N LEU A 79 3.63 -22.77 -2.90
CA LEU A 79 4.55 -22.92 -1.77
C LEU A 79 3.79 -22.97 -0.43
N LYS A 80 3.10 -24.09 -0.16
CA LYS A 80 2.26 -24.30 1.03
C LYS A 80 2.95 -23.97 2.37
N ARG A 81 4.28 -24.10 2.44
CA ARG A 81 5.07 -23.77 3.64
C ARG A 81 4.98 -22.29 4.03
N PHE A 82 4.85 -21.37 3.08
CA PHE A 82 4.80 -19.93 3.34
C PHE A 82 3.38 -19.39 3.53
N GLN A 83 2.36 -20.24 3.52
CA GLN A 83 0.96 -19.84 3.65
C GLN A 83 0.64 -19.01 4.91
N PRO A 84 1.25 -19.27 6.09
CA PRO A 84 1.03 -18.41 7.27
C PRO A 84 1.53 -16.97 7.05
N VAL A 85 2.68 -16.81 6.40
CA VAL A 85 3.26 -15.49 6.09
C VAL A 85 2.46 -14.80 4.99
N ALA A 86 2.02 -15.54 3.97
CA ALA A 86 1.15 -15.03 2.91
C ALA A 86 -0.14 -14.43 3.48
N ARG A 87 -0.75 -15.08 4.48
CA ARG A 87 -1.94 -14.53 5.16
C ARG A 87 -1.65 -13.19 5.84
N THR A 88 -0.53 -13.06 6.54
CA THR A 88 -0.11 -11.76 7.12
C THR A 88 0.12 -10.72 6.02
N ALA A 89 0.72 -11.13 4.90
CA ALA A 89 0.96 -10.26 3.75
C ALA A 89 -0.35 -9.74 3.15
N THR A 90 -1.40 -10.57 3.04
CA THR A 90 -2.72 -10.15 2.58
C THR A 90 -3.32 -9.06 3.48
N PHE A 91 -3.22 -9.21 4.80
CA PHE A 91 -3.71 -8.20 5.76
C PHE A 91 -2.94 -6.88 5.63
N ILE A 92 -1.61 -6.94 5.51
CA ILE A 92 -0.77 -5.74 5.30
C ILE A 92 -1.12 -5.07 3.98
N GLY A 93 -1.29 -5.86 2.91
CA GLY A 93 -1.74 -5.40 1.62
C GLY A 93 -3.04 -4.62 1.72
N LEU A 94 -4.06 -5.19 2.36
CA LEU A 94 -5.38 -4.57 2.52
C LEU A 94 -5.32 -3.28 3.35
N ILE A 95 -4.61 -3.28 4.48
CA ILE A 95 -4.48 -2.09 5.34
C ILE A 95 -3.72 -0.99 4.61
N GLY A 96 -2.59 -1.31 4.00
CA GLY A 96 -1.77 -0.33 3.28
C GLY A 96 -2.51 0.26 2.08
N TYR A 97 -3.26 -0.55 1.34
CA TYR A 97 -4.04 -0.05 0.23
C TYR A 97 -5.21 0.83 0.69
N SER A 98 -5.88 0.45 1.77
CA SER A 98 -6.95 1.27 2.36
C SER A 98 -6.42 2.62 2.84
N MET A 99 -5.25 2.63 3.48
CA MET A 99 -4.59 3.86 3.92
C MET A 99 -4.24 4.76 2.74
N ALA A 100 -3.69 4.19 1.66
CA ALA A 100 -3.35 4.90 0.44
C ALA A 100 -4.56 5.60 -0.19
N VAL A 101 -5.66 4.88 -0.36
CA VAL A 101 -6.90 5.44 -0.94
C VAL A 101 -7.46 6.56 -0.05
N LEU A 102 -7.42 6.40 1.27
CA LEU A 102 -7.87 7.45 2.19
C LEU A 102 -6.99 8.70 2.10
N THR A 103 -5.66 8.55 2.02
CA THR A 103 -4.75 9.68 1.85
C THR A 103 -4.93 10.37 0.50
N LEU A 104 -5.14 9.59 -0.57
CA LEU A 104 -5.39 10.12 -1.91
C LEU A 104 -6.69 10.93 -1.99
N LEU A 105 -7.77 10.44 -1.35
CA LEU A 105 -9.04 11.16 -1.27
C LEU A 105 -8.92 12.51 -0.57
N LEU A 106 -8.03 12.61 0.42
CA LEU A 106 -7.77 13.85 1.16
C LEU A 106 -6.85 14.80 0.40
N ASP A 107 -5.88 14.28 -0.37
CA ASP A 107 -4.90 15.08 -1.12
C ASP A 107 -5.46 15.69 -2.41
N ILE A 108 -6.43 15.04 -3.07
CA ILE A 108 -6.93 15.48 -4.38
C ILE A 108 -7.71 16.81 -4.36
N GLY A 109 -8.12 17.27 -3.17
CA GLY A 109 -8.83 18.53 -2.92
C GLY A 109 -10.29 18.58 -3.42
N ARG A 110 -10.61 17.94 -4.55
CA ARG A 110 -11.96 17.82 -5.12
C ARG A 110 -12.34 16.37 -5.41
N PRO A 111 -12.61 15.57 -4.36
CA PRO A 111 -12.97 14.15 -4.52
C PRO A 111 -14.28 13.96 -5.30
N ASP A 112 -15.17 14.97 -5.32
CA ASP A 112 -16.41 14.99 -6.09
C ASP A 112 -16.19 14.77 -7.60
N ARG A 113 -15.00 15.14 -8.10
CA ARG A 113 -14.65 15.02 -9.52
C ARG A 113 -13.84 13.78 -9.86
N PHE A 114 -13.55 12.90 -8.89
CA PHE A 114 -12.69 11.73 -9.12
C PHE A 114 -13.17 10.85 -10.29
N TRP A 115 -14.49 10.72 -10.48
CA TRP A 115 -15.09 9.96 -11.58
C TRP A 115 -14.72 10.49 -12.97
N HIS A 116 -14.32 11.76 -13.12
CA HIS A 116 -13.97 12.34 -14.41
C HIS A 116 -12.79 11.61 -15.05
N ALA A 117 -11.81 11.13 -14.26
CA ALA A 117 -10.66 10.40 -14.78
C ALA A 117 -11.06 9.06 -15.43
N LEU A 118 -12.17 8.46 -14.99
CA LEU A 118 -12.69 7.19 -15.52
C LEU A 118 -13.45 7.37 -16.84
N VAL A 119 -14.08 8.53 -17.03
CA VAL A 119 -14.92 8.84 -18.20
C VAL A 119 -14.11 9.58 -19.28
N TYR A 120 -13.31 10.56 -18.89
CA TYR A 120 -12.51 11.40 -19.79
C TYR A 120 -11.06 10.93 -19.80
N TRP A 121 -10.75 10.07 -20.77
CA TRP A 121 -9.46 9.39 -20.83
C TRP A 121 -8.36 10.33 -21.30
N ASN A 122 -7.22 10.33 -20.60
CA ASN A 122 -6.01 11.02 -21.03
C ASN A 122 -4.79 10.09 -20.94
N PRO A 123 -4.57 9.22 -21.94
CA PRO A 123 -3.51 8.22 -21.93
C PRO A 123 -2.09 8.78 -21.97
N HIS A 124 -1.92 10.08 -22.25
CA HIS A 124 -0.61 10.73 -22.21
C HIS A 124 -0.18 11.14 -20.79
N SER A 125 -1.11 11.12 -19.84
CA SER A 125 -0.82 11.47 -18.44
C SER A 125 -0.57 10.23 -17.60
N LEU A 126 0.62 10.14 -16.98
CA LEU A 126 0.93 9.06 -16.05
C LEU A 126 0.03 9.08 -14.81
N LEU A 127 -0.45 10.25 -14.39
CA LEU A 127 -1.43 10.34 -13.30
C LEU A 127 -2.78 9.71 -13.69
N TRP A 128 -3.17 9.78 -14.96
CA TRP A 128 -4.36 9.07 -15.44
C TRP A 128 -4.14 7.55 -15.40
N GLU A 129 -2.99 7.08 -15.86
CA GLU A 129 -2.62 5.65 -15.80
C GLU A 129 -2.61 5.13 -14.36
N VAL A 130 -2.00 5.86 -13.43
CA VAL A 130 -2.01 5.57 -11.99
C VAL A 130 -3.44 5.52 -11.46
N THR A 131 -4.29 6.48 -11.82
CA THR A 131 -5.72 6.51 -11.40
C THR A 131 -6.49 5.27 -11.90
N MET A 132 -6.25 4.87 -13.14
CA MET A 132 -6.85 3.65 -13.71
C MET A 132 -6.35 2.39 -13.01
N CYS A 133 -5.04 2.29 -12.77
CA CYS A 133 -4.46 1.17 -12.03
C CYS A 133 -5.04 1.06 -10.62
N VAL A 134 -5.16 2.18 -9.90
CA VAL A 134 -5.74 2.20 -8.55
C VAL A 134 -7.19 1.74 -8.56
N THR A 135 -7.98 2.21 -9.52
CA THR A 135 -9.41 1.87 -9.63
C THR A 135 -9.63 0.41 -10.02
N LEU A 136 -8.87 -0.10 -11.00
CA LEU A 136 -8.95 -1.49 -11.42
C LEU A 136 -8.46 -2.43 -10.32
N TYR A 137 -7.37 -2.07 -9.63
CA TYR A 137 -6.86 -2.87 -8.52
C TYR A 137 -7.83 -2.90 -7.35
N LEU A 138 -8.47 -1.76 -7.00
CA LEU A 138 -9.57 -1.75 -6.02
C LEU A 138 -10.70 -2.68 -6.42
N THR A 139 -11.07 -2.68 -7.70
CA THR A 139 -12.10 -3.58 -8.21
C THR A 139 -11.70 -5.04 -8.04
N VAL A 140 -10.46 -5.40 -8.39
CA VAL A 140 -9.92 -6.75 -8.17
C VAL A 140 -9.94 -7.13 -6.69
N LEU A 141 -9.50 -6.23 -5.80
CA LEU A 141 -9.48 -6.47 -4.36
C LEU A 141 -10.90 -6.65 -3.78
N LEU A 142 -11.88 -5.87 -4.27
CA LEU A 142 -13.29 -6.03 -3.90
C LEU A 142 -13.85 -7.38 -4.38
N LEU A 143 -13.47 -7.82 -5.58
CA LEU A 143 -13.87 -9.13 -6.11
C LEU A 143 -13.17 -10.28 -5.37
N GLU A 144 -11.92 -10.14 -4.96
CA GLU A 144 -11.19 -11.14 -4.18
C GLU A 144 -11.75 -11.28 -2.75
N THR A 145 -12.20 -10.17 -2.16
CA THR A 145 -12.80 -10.17 -0.81
C THR A 145 -14.29 -10.50 -0.82
N ALA A 146 -14.98 -10.40 -1.96
CA ALA A 146 -16.40 -10.71 -2.10
C ALA A 146 -16.83 -12.09 -1.57
N PRO A 147 -16.13 -13.21 -1.84
CA PRO A 147 -16.48 -14.52 -1.29
C PRO A 147 -16.53 -14.54 0.25
N ILE A 148 -15.61 -13.84 0.92
CA ILE A 148 -15.55 -13.75 2.39
C ILE A 148 -16.85 -13.14 2.94
N PHE A 149 -17.38 -12.11 2.27
CA PHE A 149 -18.66 -11.51 2.64
C PHE A 149 -19.86 -12.39 2.29
N GLY A 150 -19.78 -13.17 1.21
CA GLY A 150 -20.81 -14.14 0.81
C GLY A 150 -20.96 -15.32 1.79
N GLU A 151 -19.87 -15.73 2.43
CA GLU A 151 -19.83 -16.78 3.46
C GLU A 151 -20.34 -16.33 4.83
N THR A 152 -20.57 -15.03 5.03
CA THR A 152 -21.04 -14.51 6.32
C THR A 152 -22.48 -14.92 6.59
N GLU A 153 -22.75 -15.54 7.75
CA GLU A 153 -24.08 -16.08 8.14
C GLU A 153 -25.21 -15.05 7.99
N TRP A 154 -24.94 -13.78 8.33
CA TRP A 154 -25.89 -12.69 8.17
C TRP A 154 -26.28 -12.45 6.70
N MET A 155 -25.31 -12.50 5.77
CA MET A 155 -25.54 -12.28 4.34
C MET A 155 -26.35 -13.42 3.72
N GLN A 156 -26.06 -14.66 4.13
CA GLN A 156 -26.78 -15.85 3.68
C GLN A 156 -28.23 -15.86 4.17
N ALA A 157 -28.46 -15.44 5.42
CA ALA A 157 -29.79 -15.35 6.01
C ALA A 157 -30.64 -14.23 5.40
N ARG A 158 -30.05 -13.07 5.08
CA ARG A 158 -30.78 -11.89 4.57
C ARG A 158 -30.95 -11.91 3.04
N PHE A 159 -29.93 -12.33 2.29
CA PHE A 159 -29.90 -12.27 0.82
C PHE A 159 -29.26 -13.52 0.19
N PRO A 160 -29.95 -14.68 0.19
CA PRO A 160 -29.37 -15.97 -0.22
C PRO A 160 -28.93 -16.01 -1.70
N ARG A 161 -29.60 -15.26 -2.60
CA ARG A 161 -29.21 -15.17 -4.02
C ARG A 161 -27.93 -14.36 -4.23
N LEU A 162 -27.71 -13.33 -3.41
CA LEU A 162 -26.51 -12.48 -3.50
C LEU A 162 -25.31 -13.19 -2.89
N ALA A 163 -25.50 -13.89 -1.76
CA ALA A 163 -24.48 -14.71 -1.14
C ALA A 163 -23.90 -15.76 -2.09
N LYS A 164 -24.76 -16.52 -2.81
CA LYS A 164 -24.32 -17.48 -3.83
C LYS A 164 -23.54 -16.85 -4.98
N ARG A 165 -23.91 -15.63 -5.41
CA ARG A 165 -23.16 -14.90 -6.45
C ARG A 165 -21.78 -14.48 -5.94
N LEU A 166 -21.69 -13.97 -4.72
CA LEU A 166 -20.42 -13.57 -4.10
C LEU A 166 -19.49 -14.78 -3.92
N GLU A 167 -20.03 -15.91 -3.47
CA GLU A 167 -19.30 -17.18 -3.33
C GLU A 167 -18.76 -17.69 -4.68
N SER A 168 -19.54 -17.58 -5.75
CA SER A 168 -19.12 -18.02 -7.09
C SER A 168 -17.90 -17.27 -7.65
N VAL A 169 -17.58 -16.08 -7.12
CA VAL A 169 -16.38 -15.33 -7.49
C VAL A 169 -15.09 -16.07 -7.06
N HIS A 170 -15.17 -16.99 -6.10
CA HIS A 170 -14.01 -17.80 -5.69
C HIS A 170 -13.38 -18.59 -6.85
N HIS A 171 -14.19 -19.02 -7.83
CA HIS A 171 -13.67 -19.69 -9.03
C HIS A 171 -12.77 -18.79 -9.89
N LEU A 172 -12.95 -17.47 -9.80
CA LEU A 172 -12.15 -16.48 -10.50
C LEU A 172 -10.90 -16.06 -9.71
N ALA A 173 -10.73 -16.51 -8.46
CA ALA A 173 -9.62 -16.11 -7.59
C ALA A 173 -8.22 -16.27 -8.24
N PRO A 174 -7.91 -17.35 -8.99
CA PRO A 174 -6.61 -17.47 -9.66
C PRO A 174 -6.40 -16.39 -10.72
N TYR A 175 -7.43 -16.09 -11.52
CA TYR A 175 -7.37 -15.05 -12.56
C TYR A 175 -7.27 -13.66 -11.95
N LEU A 176 -8.03 -13.40 -10.88
CA LEU A 176 -7.97 -12.15 -10.12
C LEU A 176 -6.59 -11.95 -9.48
N ALA A 177 -5.96 -12.99 -8.96
CA ALA A 177 -4.61 -12.93 -8.40
C ALA A 177 -3.57 -12.55 -9.47
N VAL A 178 -3.65 -13.14 -10.68
CA VAL A 178 -2.77 -12.78 -11.80
C VAL A 178 -3.04 -11.35 -12.27
N ALA A 179 -4.31 -10.96 -12.43
CA ALA A 179 -4.67 -9.60 -12.83
C ALA A 179 -4.20 -8.57 -11.79
N GLY A 180 -4.41 -8.84 -10.51
CA GLY A 180 -3.93 -8.01 -9.40
C GLY A 180 -2.41 -7.89 -9.39
N LEU A 181 -1.70 -8.98 -9.69
CA LEU A 181 -0.24 -8.96 -9.78
C LEU A 181 0.25 -8.06 -10.93
N CYS A 182 -0.34 -8.22 -12.13
CA CYS A 182 -0.02 -7.36 -13.27
C CYS A 182 -0.32 -5.89 -12.98
N LEU A 183 -1.50 -5.59 -12.43
CA LEU A 183 -1.90 -4.24 -12.05
C LEU A 183 -0.99 -3.65 -10.96
N SER A 184 -0.52 -4.46 -10.01
CA SER A 184 0.41 -4.02 -8.96
C SER A 184 1.77 -3.60 -9.53
N ILE A 185 2.32 -4.40 -10.44
CA ILE A 185 3.58 -4.12 -11.14
C ILE A 185 3.45 -2.85 -12.00
N LEU A 186 2.39 -2.79 -12.81
CA LEU A 186 2.10 -1.61 -13.64
C LEU A 186 2.00 -0.37 -12.76
N HIS A 187 1.16 -0.40 -11.73
CA HIS A 187 0.96 0.72 -10.82
C HIS A 187 2.27 1.23 -10.21
N GLN A 188 3.11 0.35 -9.67
CA GLN A 188 4.40 0.75 -9.08
C GLN A 188 5.35 1.37 -10.12
N SER A 189 5.37 0.81 -11.32
CA SER A 189 6.21 1.33 -12.40
C SER A 189 5.74 2.71 -12.90
N SER A 190 4.44 2.91 -13.09
CA SER A 190 3.85 4.17 -13.57
C SER A 190 3.91 5.26 -12.50
N LEU A 191 3.84 4.88 -11.23
CA LEU A 191 4.04 5.77 -10.09
C LEU A 191 5.47 6.32 -10.07
N GLY A 192 6.49 5.45 -10.19
CA GLY A 192 7.88 5.89 -10.31
C GLY A 192 8.12 6.73 -11.58
N ALA A 193 7.48 6.35 -12.70
CA ALA A 193 7.53 7.11 -13.94
C ALA A 193 6.96 8.53 -13.79
N THR A 194 5.90 8.68 -13.00
CA THR A 194 5.25 9.98 -12.74
C THR A 194 6.26 10.98 -12.18
N TYR A 195 7.18 10.54 -11.32
CA TYR A 195 8.29 11.35 -10.84
C TYR A 195 9.38 11.52 -11.90
N GLY A 196 9.72 10.44 -12.61
CA GLY A 196 10.78 10.39 -13.60
C GLY A 196 10.60 11.31 -14.81
N VAL A 197 9.36 11.69 -15.15
CA VAL A 197 9.07 12.55 -16.32
C VAL A 197 8.95 14.04 -15.99
N LEU A 198 9.09 14.44 -14.71
CA LEU A 198 8.92 15.83 -14.28
C LEU A 198 10.11 16.72 -14.65
N LYS A 199 10.15 17.18 -15.90
CA LYS A 199 11.20 18.08 -16.42
C LYS A 199 11.42 19.34 -15.58
N ALA A 200 10.35 19.86 -14.96
CA ALA A 200 10.42 21.04 -14.10
C ALA A 200 11.14 20.79 -12.76
N ARG A 201 11.41 19.52 -12.40
CA ARG A 201 12.11 19.11 -11.17
C ARG A 201 13.35 18.30 -11.55
N PRO A 202 14.49 18.95 -11.83
CA PRO A 202 15.69 18.28 -12.34
C PRO A 202 16.20 17.12 -11.46
N ILE A 203 16.00 17.19 -10.14
CA ILE A 203 16.39 16.12 -9.21
C ILE A 203 15.55 14.84 -9.34
N TRP A 204 14.32 14.95 -9.85
CA TRP A 204 13.42 13.82 -10.07
C TRP A 204 13.41 13.36 -11.53
N TYR A 205 13.74 14.23 -12.48
CA TYR A 205 13.71 13.93 -13.91
C TYR A 205 14.74 12.86 -14.33
N ARG A 206 14.42 11.59 -14.12
CA ARG A 206 15.24 10.44 -14.46
C ARG A 206 14.38 9.19 -14.75
N PRO A 207 14.60 8.51 -15.88
CA PRO A 207 13.74 7.41 -16.32
C PRO A 207 13.89 6.13 -15.49
N ASP A 208 15.00 5.98 -14.76
CA ASP A 208 15.29 4.84 -13.89
C ASP A 208 14.45 4.80 -12.61
N LEU A 209 13.80 5.92 -12.22
CA LEU A 209 12.91 5.97 -11.07
C LEU A 209 11.77 4.95 -11.14
N SER A 210 11.24 4.65 -12.33
CA SER A 210 10.21 3.62 -12.51
C SER A 210 10.65 2.25 -12.02
N VAL A 211 11.91 1.88 -12.31
CA VAL A 211 12.49 0.60 -11.93
C VAL A 211 12.87 0.61 -10.45
N LEU A 212 13.42 1.72 -9.94
CA LEU A 212 13.79 1.86 -8.54
C LEU A 212 12.58 1.81 -7.60
N PHE A 213 11.44 2.40 -7.99
CA PHE A 213 10.19 2.31 -7.22
C PHE A 213 9.68 0.87 -7.15
N MET A 214 9.67 0.17 -8.28
CA MET A 214 9.28 -1.23 -8.32
C MET A 214 10.21 -2.11 -7.47
N ALA A 215 11.53 -1.93 -7.60
CA ALA A 215 12.51 -2.67 -6.81
C ALA A 215 12.38 -2.38 -5.30
N SER A 216 12.11 -1.12 -4.92
CA SER A 216 11.91 -0.76 -3.52
C SER A 216 10.64 -1.39 -2.93
N ALA A 217 9.56 -1.51 -3.70
CA ALA A 217 8.35 -2.22 -3.27
C ALA A 217 8.61 -3.72 -3.05
N VAL A 218 9.35 -4.37 -3.96
CA VAL A 218 9.74 -5.80 -3.85
C VAL A 218 10.57 -6.08 -2.61
N VAL A 219 11.37 -5.11 -2.14
CA VAL A 219 12.16 -5.24 -0.91
C VAL A 219 11.33 -4.85 0.32
N GLY A 220 10.64 -3.70 0.27
CA GLY A 220 9.96 -3.10 1.41
C GLY A 220 8.74 -3.88 1.88
N GLY A 221 7.88 -4.35 0.98
CA GLY A 221 6.66 -5.07 1.36
C GLY A 221 6.92 -6.42 2.06
N PRO A 222 7.79 -7.29 1.51
CA PRO A 222 8.21 -8.51 2.21
C PRO A 222 8.96 -8.22 3.52
N SER A 223 9.80 -7.17 3.57
CA SER A 223 10.47 -6.75 4.82
C SER A 223 9.46 -6.42 5.92
N LEU A 224 8.45 -5.60 5.60
CA LEU A 224 7.39 -5.26 6.56
C LEU A 224 6.60 -6.51 6.95
N THR A 225 6.32 -7.40 6.01
CA THR A 225 5.59 -8.64 6.29
C THR A 225 6.35 -9.54 7.26
N ILE A 226 7.65 -9.73 7.06
CA ILE A 226 8.51 -10.49 7.97
C ILE A 226 8.49 -9.84 9.36
N LEU A 227 8.68 -8.52 9.43
CA LEU A 227 8.69 -7.79 10.70
C LEU A 227 7.37 -7.96 11.47
N VAL A 228 6.23 -7.78 10.79
CA VAL A 228 4.91 -7.92 11.41
C VAL A 228 4.64 -9.37 11.81
N SER A 229 5.02 -10.36 10.99
CA SER A 229 4.90 -11.78 11.34
C SER A 229 5.76 -12.14 12.56
N MET A 230 6.98 -11.59 12.68
CA MET A 230 7.84 -11.76 13.86
C MET A 230 7.24 -11.11 15.11
N LEU A 231 6.71 -9.88 15.00
CA LEU A 231 6.07 -9.21 16.12
C LEU A 231 4.80 -9.96 16.55
N ALA A 232 3.99 -10.42 15.61
CA ALA A 232 2.78 -11.17 15.88
C ALA A 232 3.08 -12.50 16.61
N SER A 233 4.13 -13.22 16.21
CA SER A 233 4.52 -14.48 16.87
C SER A 233 5.03 -14.25 18.29
N ARG A 234 5.72 -13.13 18.55
CA ARG A 234 6.21 -12.75 19.88
C ARG A 234 5.11 -12.24 20.81
N LEU A 235 4.14 -11.49 20.27
CA LEU A 235 3.06 -10.89 21.06
C LEU A 235 1.88 -11.83 21.28
N SER A 236 1.69 -12.84 20.42
CA SER A 236 0.53 -13.74 20.49
C SER A 236 0.91 -15.20 20.28
N LYS A 237 0.59 -16.04 21.27
CA LYS A 237 0.70 -17.50 21.18
C LYS A 237 -0.23 -18.13 20.13
N ARG A 238 -1.18 -17.37 19.59
CA ARG A 238 -2.18 -17.85 18.59
C ARG A 238 -1.69 -17.75 17.15
N ALA A 239 -0.55 -17.10 16.90
CA ALA A 239 0.02 -16.95 15.56
C ALA A 239 1.46 -17.49 15.50
N PRO A 240 1.69 -18.80 15.76
CA PRO A 240 3.03 -19.37 15.64
C PRO A 240 3.45 -19.32 14.17
N VAL A 241 4.54 -18.60 13.89
CA VAL A 241 5.22 -18.62 12.60
C VAL A 241 6.53 -19.35 12.82
N ASN A 242 6.89 -20.27 11.91
CA ASN A 242 8.15 -21.00 12.01
C ASN A 242 9.31 -20.04 11.74
N ASP A 243 10.19 -19.85 12.72
CA ASP A 243 11.35 -18.95 12.65
C ASP A 243 12.26 -19.29 11.45
N HIS A 244 12.39 -20.57 11.09
CA HIS A 244 13.18 -20.98 9.94
C HIS A 244 12.59 -20.47 8.60
N LEU A 245 11.27 -20.30 8.51
CA LEU A 245 10.64 -19.72 7.32
C LEU A 245 10.89 -18.22 7.23
N LEU A 246 10.81 -17.52 8.37
CA LEU A 246 11.11 -16.09 8.45
C LEU A 246 12.57 -15.82 8.12
N GLU A 247 13.48 -16.66 8.60
CA GLU A 247 14.91 -16.60 8.27
C GLU A 247 15.15 -16.78 6.77
N ARG A 248 14.56 -17.81 6.14
CA ARG A 248 14.67 -18.02 4.69
C ARG A 248 14.16 -16.85 3.87
N LEU A 249 13.01 -16.27 4.25
CA LEU A 249 12.50 -15.07 3.59
C LEU A 249 13.40 -13.86 3.84
N SER A 250 13.97 -13.73 5.03
CA SER A 250 14.91 -12.65 5.37
C SER A 250 16.19 -12.72 4.55
N TYR A 251 16.73 -13.91 4.28
CA TYR A 251 17.87 -14.07 3.36
C TYR A 251 17.53 -13.62 1.94
N PHE A 252 16.36 -14.01 1.42
CA PHE A 252 15.91 -13.58 0.10
C PHE A 252 15.77 -12.05 0.03
N VAL A 253 15.09 -11.46 1.01
CA VAL A 253 14.89 -10.00 1.10
C VAL A 253 16.22 -9.27 1.30
N GLY A 254 17.14 -9.83 2.09
CA GLY A 254 18.48 -9.27 2.31
C GLY A 254 19.30 -9.21 1.02
N TRP A 255 19.30 -10.27 0.22
CA TRP A 255 19.94 -10.25 -1.10
C TRP A 255 19.27 -9.27 -2.06
N ALA A 256 17.93 -9.23 -2.09
CA ALA A 256 17.19 -8.25 -2.89
C ALA A 256 17.51 -6.80 -2.47
N LEU A 257 17.67 -6.55 -1.16
CA LEU A 257 18.08 -5.26 -0.62
C LEU A 257 19.49 -4.87 -1.08
N VAL A 258 20.45 -5.80 -1.09
CA VAL A 258 21.81 -5.54 -1.60
C VAL A 258 21.76 -5.11 -3.07
N VAL A 259 20.99 -5.82 -3.90
CA VAL A 259 20.80 -5.45 -5.32
C VAL A 259 20.14 -4.08 -5.46
N TYR A 260 19.08 -3.82 -4.69
CA TYR A 260 18.42 -2.52 -4.68
C TYR A 260 19.37 -1.39 -4.27
N LEU A 261 20.13 -1.57 -3.20
CA LEU A 261 21.09 -0.59 -2.72
C LEU A 261 22.19 -0.35 -3.75
N TYR A 262 22.68 -1.38 -4.44
CA TYR A 262 23.61 -1.22 -5.54
C TYR A 262 23.06 -0.28 -6.62
N PHE A 263 21.86 -0.53 -7.13
CA PHE A 263 21.22 0.34 -8.13
C PHE A 263 20.94 1.74 -7.59
N ARG A 264 20.54 1.85 -6.33
CA ARG A 264 20.26 3.14 -5.69
C ARG A 264 21.53 3.98 -5.52
N PHE A 265 22.64 3.36 -5.12
CA PHE A 265 23.94 4.03 -5.04
C PHE A 265 24.47 4.39 -6.42
N TRP A 266 24.32 3.49 -7.39
CA TRP A 266 24.68 3.77 -8.78
C TRP A 266 23.95 5.01 -9.30
N ASP A 267 22.63 5.07 -9.15
CA ASP A 267 21.80 6.22 -9.53
C ASP A 267 22.23 7.50 -8.78
N ALA A 268 22.46 7.40 -7.47
CA ALA A 268 22.92 8.53 -6.67
C ALA A 268 24.29 9.08 -7.12
N LEU A 269 25.23 8.20 -7.43
CA LEU A 269 26.55 8.57 -7.92
C LEU A 269 26.46 9.09 -9.35
N ALA A 270 25.65 8.50 -10.22
CA ALA A 270 25.46 8.94 -11.61
C ALA A 270 25.10 10.44 -11.73
N MET A 271 24.36 10.97 -10.74
CA MET A 271 24.02 12.39 -10.66
C MET A 271 25.24 13.33 -10.46
N THR A 272 26.39 12.83 -10.05
CA THR A 272 27.64 13.60 -9.90
C THR A 272 28.61 13.44 -11.08
N TYR A 273 28.48 12.38 -11.89
CA TYR A 273 29.36 12.15 -13.04
C TYR A 273 29.18 13.19 -14.15
N THR A 274 27.93 13.59 -14.42
CA THR A 274 27.61 14.63 -15.40
C THR A 274 26.99 15.81 -14.67
N TYR A 275 27.70 16.94 -14.69
CA TYR A 275 27.19 18.16 -14.09
C TYR A 275 25.97 18.64 -14.88
N GLU A 276 24.80 18.58 -14.24
CA GLU A 276 23.59 19.19 -14.75
C GLU A 276 23.04 20.16 -13.69
N PRO A 277 22.89 21.46 -14.03
CA PRO A 277 22.31 22.45 -13.13
C PRO A 277 20.97 22.00 -12.56
N GLY A 278 20.70 22.31 -11.29
CA GLY A 278 19.52 21.84 -10.57
C GLY A 278 19.56 20.37 -10.13
N ARG A 279 20.05 19.43 -10.95
CA ARG A 279 20.17 18.01 -10.56
C ARG A 279 21.35 17.79 -9.60
N THR A 280 22.55 18.16 -10.03
CA THR A 280 23.77 17.99 -9.22
C THR A 280 23.77 18.93 -8.01
N GLU A 281 23.28 20.15 -8.18
CA GLU A 281 23.11 21.12 -7.08
C GLU A 281 22.08 20.66 -6.05
N GLY A 282 20.94 20.11 -6.52
CA GLY A 282 19.91 19.56 -5.65
C GLY A 282 20.44 18.39 -4.81
N LEU A 283 21.19 17.46 -5.42
CA LEU A 283 21.85 16.39 -4.68
C LEU A 283 22.85 16.95 -3.65
N ARG A 284 23.64 17.97 -4.02
CA ARG A 284 24.58 18.62 -3.10
C ARG A 284 23.83 19.26 -1.93
N MET A 285 22.71 19.94 -2.16
CA MET A 285 21.89 20.50 -1.07
C MET A 285 21.39 19.43 -0.11
N LEU A 286 20.95 18.27 -0.62
CA LEU A 286 20.48 17.15 0.21
C LEU A 286 21.59 16.46 1.01
N THR A 287 22.85 16.55 0.56
CA THR A 287 23.98 15.82 1.15
C THR A 287 24.94 16.71 1.93
N ARG A 288 24.79 18.03 1.89
CA ARG A 288 25.77 18.97 2.44
C ARG A 288 25.83 19.01 3.97
N GLY A 289 24.80 18.53 4.67
CA GLY A 289 24.75 18.50 6.14
C GLY A 289 24.58 19.88 6.76
#